data_AF-A0A7K0LG65-F1
#
_entry.id   AF-A0A7K0LG65-F1
#
_cell.length_a   1.000
_cell.length_b   1.000
_cell.length_c   1.000
_cell.angle_alpha   90.00
_cell.angle_beta   90.00
_cell.angle_gamma   90.00
#
_symmetry.space_group_name_H-M   'P 1'
#
loop_
_entity.id
_entity.type
_entity.pdbx_description
1 polymer ?
#
loop_
_entity_poly.entity_id
_entity_poly.type
_entity_poly.pdbx_seq_one_letter_code
_entity_poly.pdbx_strand_id
1 'polypeptide(L)'
;MERAWHLLPQLRTERQRPTKEQAYSGLVLIVSGIFKKVVIADTVAKVSNDVFGRTTGRGTIPLAIGAVAFAIQIYCDFAGYTDVARGTSRLLGIEVFRNFESPYLSTNITQFWRTWHISLSSWLHDYLYIPLGGNKGGRFGTYRNLIIVMLLGGLWHGAAWTFVIWGALHGIALAIHRARGAYEPRGTPPSPRWRDIPSILATFTFVTALWVIFRSATIGDAYSFFHSMATGGLFGSNPGAWKADLLIIGGFGALVLAMDLLDRKRSALRPLALWAPPIQGTLLGAALIGILVFSGTPPEPFIYFQF
;
A
#
# COMPACT_ATOMS: atom_id res chain seq x y z
N MET A 1 3.79 -13.43 -0.41
CA MET A 1 3.55 -14.89 -0.51
C MET A 1 4.00 -15.34 -1.89
N GLU A 2 4.53 -16.54 -2.05
CA GLU A 2 5.06 -17.00 -3.34
C GLU A 2 4.38 -18.32 -3.73
N ARG A 3 4.33 -18.65 -5.02
CA ARG A 3 3.69 -19.88 -5.50
C ARG A 3 4.73 -20.96 -5.73
N ALA A 4 4.44 -22.18 -5.25
CA ALA A 4 5.28 -23.33 -5.52
C ALA A 4 5.52 -23.55 -7.02
N TRP A 5 4.48 -23.40 -7.85
CA TRP A 5 4.59 -23.56 -9.30
C TRP A 5 5.44 -22.47 -9.99
N HIS A 6 5.63 -21.31 -9.37
CA HIS A 6 6.44 -20.21 -9.93
C HIS A 6 7.88 -20.25 -9.39
N LEU A 7 8.06 -20.55 -8.10
CA LEU A 7 9.37 -20.55 -7.44
C LEU A 7 10.13 -21.88 -7.60
N LEU A 8 9.48 -23.03 -7.43
CA LEU A 8 10.17 -24.33 -7.44
C LEU A 8 10.88 -24.62 -8.76
N PRO A 9 10.34 -24.29 -9.95
CA PRO A 9 11.08 -24.49 -11.20
C PRO A 9 12.40 -23.71 -11.22
N GLN A 10 12.43 -22.48 -10.70
CA GLN A 10 13.63 -21.63 -10.65
C GLN A 10 14.69 -22.18 -9.68
N LEU A 11 14.27 -22.88 -8.62
CA LEU A 11 15.16 -23.47 -7.62
C LEU A 11 15.70 -24.85 -8.01
N ARG A 12 14.99 -25.56 -8.91
CA ARG A 12 15.37 -26.92 -9.36
C ARG A 12 16.40 -26.91 -10.49
N THR A 13 16.48 -25.81 -11.23
CA THR A 13 17.52 -25.61 -12.24
C THR A 13 18.84 -25.17 -11.59
N GLU A 14 19.97 -25.57 -12.17
CA GLU A 14 21.28 -25.08 -11.72
C GLU A 14 21.30 -23.55 -11.74
N ARG A 15 21.80 -22.95 -10.65
CA ARG A 15 21.67 -21.52 -10.43
C ARG A 15 22.60 -20.75 -11.37
N GLN A 16 22.02 -20.07 -12.33
CA GLN A 16 22.76 -19.18 -13.22
C GLN A 16 23.14 -17.88 -12.48
N ARG A 17 24.31 -17.32 -12.81
CA ARG A 17 24.69 -15.99 -12.34
C ARG A 17 23.68 -14.96 -12.87
N PRO A 18 23.32 -13.93 -12.09
CA PRO A 18 22.39 -12.90 -12.56
C PRO A 18 22.99 -12.18 -13.77
N THR A 19 22.15 -11.83 -14.76
CA THR A 19 22.59 -10.96 -15.85
C THR A 19 22.91 -9.56 -15.31
N LYS A 20 23.62 -8.74 -16.10
CA LYS A 20 23.91 -7.34 -15.73
C LYS A 20 22.60 -6.56 -15.48
N GLU A 21 21.57 -6.83 -16.26
CA GLU A 21 20.25 -6.21 -16.15
C GLU A 21 19.52 -6.64 -14.87
N GLN A 22 19.59 -7.93 -14.52
CA GLN A 22 19.04 -8.44 -13.27
C GLN A 22 19.77 -7.82 -12.07
N ALA A 23 21.10 -7.76 -12.12
CA ALA A 23 21.88 -7.16 -11.05
C ALA A 23 21.59 -5.66 -10.89
N TYR A 24 21.61 -4.90 -11.98
CA TYR A 24 21.30 -3.48 -11.96
C TYR A 24 19.88 -3.20 -11.46
N SER A 25 18.88 -3.89 -12.00
CA SER A 25 17.48 -3.71 -11.56
C SER A 25 17.28 -4.17 -10.11
N GLY A 26 18.01 -5.19 -9.65
CA GLY A 26 18.02 -5.63 -8.26
C GLY A 26 18.54 -4.55 -7.32
N LEU A 27 19.68 -3.92 -7.65
CA LEU A 27 20.24 -2.81 -6.88
C LEU A 27 19.31 -1.60 -6.84
N VAL A 28 18.70 -1.24 -7.98
CA VAL A 28 17.71 -0.15 -8.05
C VAL A 28 16.52 -0.43 -7.13
N LEU A 29 16.00 -1.66 -7.12
CA LEU A 29 14.90 -2.05 -6.22
C LEU A 29 15.30 -1.98 -4.75
N ILE A 30 16.51 -2.43 -4.40
CA ILE A 30 17.03 -2.33 -3.03
C ILE A 30 17.13 -0.88 -2.58
N VAL A 31 17.81 -0.02 -3.35
CA VAL A 31 17.97 1.40 -3.00
C VAL A 31 16.61 2.10 -2.92
N SER A 32 15.73 1.88 -3.91
CA SER A 32 14.39 2.46 -3.91
C SER A 32 13.55 1.97 -2.73
N GLY A 33 13.70 0.69 -2.37
CA GLY A 33 12.96 0.11 -1.25
C GLY A 33 13.41 0.65 0.10
N ILE A 34 14.72 0.77 0.31
CA ILE A 34 15.30 1.39 1.51
C ILE A 34 14.88 2.88 1.57
N PHE A 35 14.89 3.60 0.45
CA PHE A 35 14.45 4.98 0.40
C PHE A 35 12.97 5.13 0.81
N LYS A 36 12.07 4.30 0.26
CA LYS A 36 10.66 4.29 0.64
C LYS A 36 10.47 4.02 2.14
N LYS A 37 11.24 3.10 2.71
CA LYS A 37 11.19 2.78 4.14
C LYS A 37 11.73 3.94 5.01
N VAL A 38 13.02 4.23 4.87
CA VAL A 38 13.77 5.09 5.79
C VAL A 38 13.43 6.57 5.61
N VAL A 39 13.27 7.03 4.36
CA VAL A 39 13.05 8.45 4.08
C VAL A 39 11.58 8.80 4.13
N ILE A 40 10.72 8.00 3.48
CA ILE A 40 9.30 8.31 3.38
C ILE A 40 8.53 7.76 4.58
N ALA A 41 8.48 6.43 4.73
CA ALA A 41 7.58 5.78 5.68
C ALA A 41 7.89 6.18 7.13
N ASP A 42 9.15 6.11 7.54
CA ASP A 42 9.55 6.44 8.92
C ASP A 42 9.37 7.95 9.25
N THR A 43 9.42 8.83 8.24
CA THR A 43 9.15 10.26 8.45
C THR A 43 7.66 10.53 8.63
N VAL A 44 6.81 9.99 7.75
CA VAL A 44 5.35 10.19 7.86
C VAL A 44 4.74 9.40 9.03
N ALA A 45 5.40 8.33 9.48
CA ALA A 45 5.03 7.57 10.66
C ALA A 45 4.99 8.43 11.93
N LYS A 46 5.92 9.38 12.07
CA LYS A 46 5.95 10.30 13.23
C LYS A 46 4.67 11.13 13.32
N VAL A 47 4.20 11.65 12.18
CA VAL A 47 2.93 12.38 12.07
C VAL A 47 1.75 11.45 12.36
N SER A 48 1.75 10.25 11.78
CA SER A 48 0.69 9.27 12.02
C SER A 48 0.60 8.87 13.50
N ASN A 49 1.71 8.48 14.11
CA ASN A 49 1.80 8.05 15.51
C ASN A 49 1.36 9.17 16.46
N ASP A 50 1.78 10.41 16.22
CA ASP A 50 1.31 11.55 16.99
C ASP A 50 -0.21 11.71 16.87
N VAL A 51 -0.76 11.68 15.64
CA VAL A 51 -2.20 11.86 15.39
C VAL A 51 -3.05 10.78 16.06
N PHE A 52 -2.68 9.51 15.88
CA PHE A 52 -3.41 8.37 16.45
C PHE A 52 -3.21 8.24 17.97
N GLY A 53 -2.09 8.72 18.52
CA GLY A 53 -1.83 8.70 19.96
C GLY A 53 -2.70 9.66 20.78
N ARG A 54 -3.32 10.68 20.14
CA ARG A 54 -4.19 11.65 20.84
C ARG A 54 -5.29 12.23 19.94
N THR A 55 -6.43 11.56 19.83
CA THR A 55 -7.53 12.05 18.99
C THR A 55 -8.29 13.21 19.63
N THR A 56 -8.35 13.27 20.97
CA THR A 56 -9.07 14.31 21.72
C THR A 56 -8.55 15.71 21.43
N GLY A 57 -9.45 16.64 21.13
CA GLY A 57 -9.12 18.03 20.82
C GLY A 57 -8.61 18.27 19.40
N ARG A 58 -8.41 17.22 18.59
CA ARG A 58 -8.11 17.36 17.17
C ARG A 58 -9.40 17.45 16.35
N GLY A 59 -9.41 18.38 15.39
CA GLY A 59 -10.50 18.54 14.43
C GLY A 59 -10.33 17.69 13.17
N THR A 60 -11.22 17.90 12.20
CA THR A 60 -11.26 17.14 10.95
C THR A 60 -9.94 17.14 10.17
N ILE A 61 -9.32 18.31 9.99
CA ILE A 61 -8.10 18.47 9.18
C ILE A 61 -6.89 17.75 9.77
N PRO A 62 -6.48 17.98 11.04
CA PRO A 62 -5.36 17.25 11.63
C PRO A 62 -5.57 15.73 11.64
N LEU A 63 -6.79 15.27 11.89
CA LEU A 63 -7.11 13.83 11.86
C LEU A 63 -7.02 13.27 10.43
N ALA A 64 -7.50 14.00 9.43
CA ALA A 64 -7.37 13.60 8.03
C ALA A 64 -5.89 13.54 7.59
N ILE A 65 -5.06 14.49 8.03
CA ILE A 65 -3.61 14.48 7.78
C ILE A 65 -2.98 13.23 8.38
N GLY A 66 -3.30 12.87 9.63
CA GLY A 66 -2.77 11.65 10.24
C GLY A 66 -3.25 10.36 9.58
N ALA A 67 -4.50 10.31 9.11
CA ALA A 67 -5.02 9.17 8.36
C ALA A 67 -4.30 9.01 7.00
N VAL A 68 -4.06 10.11 6.28
CA VAL A 68 -3.29 10.11 5.03
C VAL A 68 -1.81 9.78 5.30
N ALA A 69 -1.23 10.28 6.39
CA ALA A 69 0.12 9.94 6.82
C ALA A 69 0.25 8.43 7.04
N PHE A 70 -0.73 7.82 7.71
CA PHE A 70 -0.77 6.39 7.91
C PHE A 70 -0.90 5.62 6.59
N ALA A 71 -1.75 6.07 5.66
CA ALA A 71 -1.88 5.46 4.34
C ALA A 71 -0.54 5.48 3.58
N ILE A 72 0.17 6.61 3.58
CA ILE A 72 1.51 6.70 2.97
C ILE A 72 2.49 5.79 3.69
N GLN A 73 2.49 5.78 5.03
CA GLN A 73 3.34 4.93 5.86
C GLN A 73 3.18 3.46 5.49
N ILE A 74 1.97 2.90 5.63
CA ILE A 74 1.71 1.48 5.40
C ILE A 74 2.05 1.07 3.97
N TYR A 75 1.82 1.97 2.99
CA TYR A 75 2.18 1.71 1.61
C TYR A 75 3.70 1.67 1.41
N CYS A 76 4.41 2.73 1.81
CA CYS A 76 5.85 2.85 1.56
C CYS A 76 6.68 1.88 2.41
N ASP A 77 6.27 1.60 3.64
CA ASP A 77 6.90 0.61 4.51
C ASP A 77 6.86 -0.78 3.86
N PHE A 78 5.67 -1.19 3.42
CA PHE A 78 5.49 -2.53 2.85
C PHE A 78 6.02 -2.64 1.42
N ALA A 79 5.75 -1.64 0.57
CA ALA A 79 6.33 -1.59 -0.77
C ALA A 79 7.86 -1.59 -0.70
N GLY A 80 8.43 -0.81 0.22
CA GLY A 80 9.87 -0.74 0.46
C GLY A 80 10.46 -2.09 0.83
N TYR A 81 9.89 -2.77 1.84
CA TYR A 81 10.31 -4.11 2.24
C TYR A 81 10.26 -5.11 1.06
N THR A 82 9.17 -5.10 0.30
CA THR A 82 8.99 -6.05 -0.82
C THR A 82 9.92 -5.74 -1.99
N ASP A 83 10.26 -4.47 -2.23
CA ASP A 83 11.22 -4.09 -3.26
C ASP A 83 12.64 -4.50 -2.87
N VAL A 84 13.04 -4.36 -1.60
CA VAL A 84 14.32 -4.90 -1.11
C VAL A 84 14.36 -6.42 -1.28
N ALA A 85 13.31 -7.13 -0.86
CA ALA A 85 13.25 -8.59 -1.01
C ALA A 85 13.33 -9.03 -2.49
N ARG A 86 12.60 -8.35 -3.38
CA ARG A 86 12.64 -8.60 -4.83
C ARG A 86 14.02 -8.31 -5.41
N GLY A 87 14.64 -7.19 -5.02
CA GLY A 87 15.94 -6.80 -5.51
C GLY A 87 17.05 -7.77 -5.08
N THR A 88 17.03 -8.21 -3.82
CA THR A 88 17.92 -9.27 -3.33
C THR A 88 17.69 -10.59 -4.07
N SER A 89 16.43 -10.97 -4.30
CA SER A 89 16.10 -12.18 -5.07
C SER A 89 16.70 -12.14 -6.48
N ARG A 90 16.64 -10.98 -7.15
CA ARG A 90 17.22 -10.78 -8.49
C ARG A 90 18.73 -10.91 -8.52
N LEU A 91 19.43 -10.42 -7.49
CA LEU A 91 20.88 -10.62 -7.35
C LEU A 91 21.25 -12.10 -7.19
N LEU A 92 20.29 -12.93 -6.79
CA LEU A 92 20.44 -14.39 -6.72
C LEU A 92 19.88 -15.12 -7.95
N GLY A 93 19.53 -14.40 -9.02
CA GLY A 93 18.97 -14.97 -10.26
C GLY A 93 17.54 -15.49 -10.12
N ILE A 94 16.78 -15.10 -9.08
CA ILE A 94 15.40 -15.53 -8.85
C ILE A 94 14.45 -14.35 -9.03
N GLU A 95 13.39 -14.55 -9.79
CA GLU A 95 12.29 -13.60 -9.93
C GLU A 95 11.11 -14.00 -9.03
N VAL A 96 10.72 -13.09 -8.14
CA VAL A 96 9.56 -13.24 -7.25
C VAL A 96 8.48 -12.22 -7.58
N PHE A 97 7.23 -12.51 -7.19
CA PHE A 97 6.09 -11.66 -7.55
C PHE A 97 6.21 -10.22 -7.04
N ARG A 98 5.71 -9.29 -7.86
CA ARG A 98 5.49 -7.90 -7.45
C ARG A 98 4.32 -7.85 -6.48
N ASN A 99 4.43 -7.02 -5.44
CA ASN A 99 3.37 -6.87 -4.44
C ASN A 99 2.51 -5.61 -4.61
N PHE A 100 3.02 -4.56 -5.25
CA PHE A 100 2.32 -3.29 -5.35
C PHE A 100 2.41 -2.67 -6.73
N GLU A 101 1.31 -2.14 -7.23
CA GLU A 101 1.22 -1.47 -8.53
C GLU A 101 0.40 -0.17 -8.45
N SER A 102 0.98 0.83 -7.78
CA SER A 102 0.39 2.15 -7.58
C SER A 102 -1.06 2.09 -7.09
N PRO A 103 -1.31 1.45 -5.93
CA PRO A 103 -2.65 1.11 -5.46
C PRO A 103 -3.53 2.33 -5.18
N TYR A 104 -2.93 3.46 -4.77
CA TYR A 104 -3.67 4.70 -4.50
C TYR A 104 -4.10 5.46 -5.75
N LEU A 105 -3.68 5.02 -6.94
CA LEU A 105 -4.21 5.45 -8.24
C LEU A 105 -5.32 4.51 -8.76
N SER A 106 -5.94 3.73 -7.87
CA SER A 106 -7.05 2.85 -8.22
C SER A 106 -8.36 3.61 -8.29
N THR A 107 -9.13 3.39 -9.36
CA THR A 107 -10.42 4.05 -9.60
C THR A 107 -11.58 3.39 -8.85
N ASN A 108 -11.37 2.17 -8.37
CA ASN A 108 -12.38 1.41 -7.64
C ASN A 108 -11.73 0.38 -6.71
N ILE A 109 -12.54 -0.22 -5.84
CA ILE A 109 -12.07 -1.15 -4.81
C ILE A 109 -11.53 -2.48 -5.36
N THR A 110 -12.04 -2.95 -6.50
CA THR A 110 -11.52 -4.16 -7.15
C THR A 110 -10.13 -3.90 -7.73
N GLN A 111 -9.93 -2.76 -8.39
CA GLN A 111 -8.62 -2.34 -8.88
C GLN A 111 -7.62 -2.16 -7.73
N PHE A 112 -8.06 -1.59 -6.60
CA PHE A 112 -7.23 -1.47 -5.40
C PHE A 112 -6.72 -2.84 -4.93
N TRP A 113 -7.59 -3.82 -4.73
CA TRP A 113 -7.17 -5.17 -4.29
C TRP A 113 -6.36 -5.95 -5.32
N ARG A 114 -6.38 -5.56 -6.60
CA ARG A 114 -5.52 -6.13 -7.65
C ARG A 114 -4.14 -5.49 -7.73
N THR A 115 -3.96 -4.35 -7.09
CA THR A 115 -2.71 -3.57 -7.12
C THR A 115 -2.10 -3.38 -5.74
N TRP A 116 -2.83 -3.69 -4.68
CA TRP A 116 -2.40 -3.73 -3.29
C TRP A 116 -2.10 -5.17 -2.87
N HIS A 117 -0.91 -5.39 -2.29
CA HIS A 117 -0.47 -6.67 -1.77
C HIS A 117 -0.82 -7.87 -2.68
N ILE A 118 -0.47 -7.75 -3.96
CA ILE A 118 -0.89 -8.61 -5.08
C ILE A 118 -0.68 -10.08 -4.73
N SER A 119 0.46 -10.45 -4.14
CA SER A 119 0.72 -11.84 -3.82
C SER A 119 -0.22 -12.43 -2.75
N LEU A 120 -0.62 -11.65 -1.74
CA LEU A 120 -1.62 -12.07 -0.76
C LEU A 120 -3.01 -12.10 -1.39
N SER A 121 -3.38 -11.06 -2.12
CA SER A 121 -4.67 -10.96 -2.80
C SER A 121 -4.90 -12.15 -3.75
N SER A 122 -3.89 -12.49 -4.56
CA SER A 122 -3.91 -13.70 -5.39
C SER A 122 -3.94 -14.98 -4.52
N TRP A 123 -3.22 -15.03 -3.39
CA TRP A 123 -3.29 -16.16 -2.44
C TRP A 123 -4.71 -16.41 -1.93
N LEU A 124 -5.36 -15.38 -1.40
CA LEU A 124 -6.73 -15.45 -0.94
C LEU A 124 -7.69 -15.84 -2.08
N HIS A 125 -7.47 -15.33 -3.29
CA HIS A 125 -8.26 -15.71 -4.45
C HIS A 125 -8.13 -17.20 -4.79
N ASP A 126 -6.92 -17.70 -4.96
CA ASP A 126 -6.70 -19.06 -5.46
C ASP A 126 -6.97 -20.14 -4.41
N TYR A 127 -6.67 -19.85 -3.13
CA TYR A 127 -6.73 -20.84 -2.05
C TYR A 127 -7.95 -20.70 -1.13
N LEU A 128 -8.69 -19.58 -1.18
CA LEU A 128 -9.95 -19.43 -0.44
C LEU A 128 -11.13 -19.20 -1.38
N TYR A 129 -11.05 -18.17 -2.23
CA TYR A 129 -12.19 -17.77 -3.06
C TYR A 129 -12.61 -18.85 -4.09
N ILE A 130 -11.66 -19.42 -4.84
CA ILE A 130 -11.95 -20.50 -5.81
C ILE A 130 -12.49 -21.75 -5.10
N PRO A 131 -11.86 -22.28 -4.03
CA PRO A 131 -12.39 -23.43 -3.28
C PRO A 131 -13.77 -23.22 -2.68
N LEU A 132 -14.15 -22.00 -2.28
CA LEU A 132 -15.50 -21.65 -1.82
C LEU A 132 -16.55 -21.63 -2.95
N GLY A 133 -16.17 -21.97 -4.18
CA GLY A 133 -17.04 -22.03 -5.36
C GLY A 133 -16.88 -20.81 -6.29
N GLY A 134 -16.05 -19.84 -5.95
CA GLY A 134 -15.80 -18.64 -6.76
C GLY A 134 -17.09 -17.95 -7.19
N ASN A 135 -17.30 -17.83 -8.51
CA ASN A 135 -18.50 -17.26 -9.12
C ASN A 135 -19.60 -18.31 -9.46
N LYS A 136 -19.40 -19.60 -9.15
CA LYS A 136 -20.30 -20.69 -9.61
C LYS A 136 -21.64 -20.75 -8.87
N GLY A 137 -21.75 -20.13 -7.69
CA GLY A 137 -22.96 -20.12 -6.85
C GLY A 137 -23.94 -18.97 -7.12
N GLY A 138 -23.94 -18.42 -8.34
CA GLY A 138 -24.75 -17.24 -8.68
C GLY A 138 -24.32 -15.96 -7.95
N ARG A 139 -25.16 -14.92 -8.00
CA ARG A 139 -24.86 -13.59 -7.44
C ARG A 139 -24.68 -13.63 -5.92
N PHE A 140 -25.62 -14.26 -5.20
CA PHE A 140 -25.56 -14.35 -3.74
C PHE A 140 -24.32 -15.13 -3.26
N GLY A 141 -24.05 -16.30 -3.85
CA GLY A 141 -22.86 -17.09 -3.51
C GLY A 141 -21.57 -16.32 -3.76
N THR A 142 -21.49 -15.56 -4.85
CA THR A 142 -20.34 -14.70 -5.16
C THR A 142 -20.12 -13.65 -4.08
N TYR A 143 -21.17 -12.92 -3.66
CA TYR A 143 -21.05 -11.86 -2.65
C TYR A 143 -20.69 -12.41 -1.27
N ARG A 144 -21.33 -13.51 -0.87
CA ARG A 144 -20.99 -14.24 0.36
C ARG A 144 -19.52 -14.64 0.35
N ASN A 145 -19.04 -15.23 -0.73
CA ASN A 145 -17.65 -15.67 -0.86
C ASN A 145 -16.67 -14.50 -0.79
N LEU A 146 -16.96 -13.35 -1.41
CA LEU A 146 -16.13 -12.14 -1.29
C LEU A 146 -16.04 -11.65 0.16
N ILE A 147 -17.17 -11.60 0.88
CA ILE A 147 -17.20 -11.18 2.28
C ILE A 147 -16.41 -12.16 3.17
N ILE A 148 -16.62 -13.47 3.02
CA ILE A 148 -15.90 -14.49 3.79
C ILE A 148 -14.39 -14.38 3.57
N VAL A 149 -13.95 -14.27 2.32
CA VAL A 149 -12.52 -14.17 1.99
C VAL A 149 -11.89 -12.92 2.60
N MET A 150 -12.59 -11.77 2.58
CA MET A 150 -12.07 -10.55 3.20
C MET A 150 -12.11 -10.58 4.72
N LEU A 151 -13.09 -11.24 5.35
CA LEU A 151 -13.13 -11.47 6.79
C LEU A 151 -11.93 -12.32 7.24
N LEU A 152 -11.68 -13.43 6.54
CA LEU A 152 -10.52 -14.29 6.79
C LEU A 152 -9.21 -13.55 6.52
N GLY A 153 -9.17 -12.70 5.48
CA GLY A 153 -8.05 -11.81 5.21
C GLY A 153 -7.81 -10.81 6.35
N GLY A 154 -8.87 -10.24 6.94
CA GLY A 154 -8.78 -9.43 8.14
C GLY A 154 -8.20 -10.21 9.32
N LEU A 155 -8.77 -11.39 9.62
CA LEU A 155 -8.28 -12.25 10.70
C LEU A 155 -6.82 -12.70 10.53
N TRP A 156 -6.33 -12.78 9.30
CA TRP A 156 -4.92 -13.07 9.02
C TRP A 156 -3.98 -11.96 9.52
N HIS A 157 -4.45 -10.71 9.63
CA HIS A 157 -3.66 -9.60 10.18
C HIS A 157 -3.61 -9.59 11.71
N GLY A 158 -4.62 -10.14 12.39
CA GLY A 158 -4.67 -10.22 13.85
C GLY A 158 -6.04 -10.60 14.39
N ALA A 159 -6.11 -10.93 15.69
CA ALA A 159 -7.34 -11.38 16.34
C ALA A 159 -8.26 -10.24 16.82
N ALA A 160 -7.83 -8.98 16.72
CA ALA A 160 -8.62 -7.83 17.13
C ALA A 160 -9.86 -7.63 16.24
N TRP A 161 -10.98 -7.20 16.84
CA TRP A 161 -12.22 -6.92 16.13
C TRP A 161 -12.10 -5.82 15.06
N THR A 162 -11.14 -4.91 15.21
CA THR A 162 -10.84 -3.88 14.20
C THR A 162 -10.49 -4.50 12.86
N PHE A 163 -9.72 -5.60 12.83
CA PHE A 163 -9.39 -6.31 11.59
C PHE A 163 -10.59 -7.05 10.99
N VAL A 164 -11.46 -7.61 11.82
CA VAL A 164 -12.70 -8.26 11.36
C VAL A 164 -13.61 -7.23 10.68
N ILE A 165 -13.82 -6.07 11.31
CA ILE A 165 -14.63 -4.98 10.75
C ILE A 165 -14.00 -4.45 9.46
N TRP A 166 -12.68 -4.23 9.45
CA TRP A 166 -11.94 -3.82 8.26
C TRP A 166 -12.13 -4.79 7.09
N GLY A 167 -11.98 -6.10 7.35
CA GLY A 167 -12.21 -7.14 6.36
C GLY A 167 -13.66 -7.17 5.86
N ALA A 168 -14.64 -7.08 6.78
CA ALA A 168 -16.06 -7.03 6.43
C ALA A 168 -16.38 -5.86 5.49
N LEU A 169 -15.89 -4.65 5.80
CA LEU A 169 -16.16 -3.44 5.01
C LEU A 169 -15.53 -3.52 3.62
N HIS A 170 -14.32 -4.06 3.48
CA HIS A 170 -13.74 -4.35 2.16
C HIS A 170 -14.53 -5.40 1.39
N GLY A 171 -14.99 -6.47 2.04
CA GLY A 171 -15.81 -7.52 1.43
C GLY A 171 -17.14 -6.99 0.91
N ILE A 172 -17.82 -6.15 1.70
CA ILE A 172 -19.06 -5.47 1.31
C ILE A 172 -18.80 -4.54 0.11
N ALA A 173 -17.73 -3.74 0.15
CA ALA A 173 -17.39 -2.85 -0.95
C ALA A 173 -17.13 -3.62 -2.25
N LEU A 174 -16.42 -4.75 -2.20
CA LEU A 174 -16.21 -5.63 -3.35
C LEU A 174 -17.53 -6.21 -3.88
N ALA A 175 -18.43 -6.65 -2.99
CA ALA A 175 -19.75 -7.15 -3.38
C ALA A 175 -20.61 -6.07 -4.06
N ILE A 176 -20.64 -4.85 -3.51
CA ILE A 176 -21.35 -3.70 -4.10
C ILE A 176 -20.78 -3.36 -5.47
N HIS A 177 -19.44 -3.29 -5.60
CA HIS A 177 -18.79 -3.01 -6.87
C HIS A 177 -19.14 -4.07 -7.93
N ARG A 178 -19.13 -5.34 -7.55
CA ARG A 178 -19.54 -6.47 -8.41
C ARG A 178 -21.02 -6.39 -8.80
N ALA A 179 -21.90 -6.00 -7.88
CA ALA A 179 -23.34 -5.89 -8.12
C ALA A 179 -23.70 -4.81 -9.15
N ARG A 180 -22.87 -3.76 -9.27
CA ARG A 180 -23.00 -2.73 -10.30
C ARG A 180 -22.60 -3.20 -11.71
N GLY A 181 -22.27 -4.48 -11.88
CA GLY A 181 -21.85 -5.03 -13.17
C GLY A 181 -20.45 -4.59 -13.61
N ALA A 182 -19.66 -4.02 -12.69
CA ALA A 182 -18.33 -3.52 -13.01
C ALA A 182 -17.41 -4.68 -13.42
N TYR A 183 -16.90 -4.61 -14.65
CA TYR A 183 -15.87 -5.50 -15.16
C TYR A 183 -14.54 -4.78 -15.14
N GLU A 184 -13.57 -5.34 -14.42
CA GLU A 184 -12.20 -4.86 -14.44
C GLU A 184 -11.35 -5.83 -15.27
N PRO A 185 -10.73 -5.38 -16.38
CA PRO A 185 -9.83 -6.22 -17.18
C PRO A 185 -8.68 -6.79 -16.34
N ARG A 186 -8.24 -8.01 -16.65
CA ARG A 186 -7.04 -8.58 -16.02
C ARG A 186 -5.79 -7.91 -16.59
N GLY A 187 -4.78 -7.67 -15.74
CA GLY A 187 -3.50 -7.07 -16.13
C GLY A 187 -3.21 -5.75 -15.41
N THR A 188 -2.15 -5.08 -15.84
CA THR A 188 -1.74 -3.77 -15.32
C THR A 188 -2.77 -2.71 -15.71
N PRO A 189 -3.36 -1.97 -14.76
CA PRO A 189 -4.32 -0.93 -15.10
C PRO A 189 -3.71 0.17 -15.97
N PRO A 190 -4.49 0.80 -16.88
CA PRO A 190 -3.99 1.91 -17.68
C PRO A 190 -3.58 3.09 -16.79
N SER A 191 -2.72 3.96 -17.33
CA SER A 191 -2.38 5.22 -16.66
C SER A 191 -3.65 6.06 -16.45
N PRO A 192 -3.83 6.66 -15.26
CA PRO A 192 -5.03 7.43 -14.96
C PRO A 192 -5.11 8.67 -15.85
N ARG A 193 -6.33 9.03 -16.25
CA ARG A 193 -6.65 10.25 -16.99
C ARG A 193 -7.32 11.24 -16.04
N TRP A 194 -7.38 12.52 -16.43
CA TRP A 194 -8.05 13.57 -15.66
C TRP A 194 -9.50 13.21 -15.24
N ARG A 195 -10.23 12.50 -16.11
CA ARG A 195 -11.60 12.03 -15.85
C ARG A 195 -11.69 10.99 -14.72
N ASP A 196 -10.59 10.32 -14.40
CA ASP A 196 -10.55 9.24 -13.40
C ASP A 196 -10.28 9.80 -11.98
N ILE A 197 -9.89 11.07 -11.87
CA ILE A 197 -9.54 11.73 -10.59
C ILE A 197 -10.66 11.62 -9.55
N PRO A 198 -11.94 11.90 -9.85
CA PRO A 198 -13.00 11.77 -8.85
C PRO A 198 -13.12 10.35 -8.28
N SER A 199 -13.03 9.33 -9.14
CA SER A 199 -13.11 7.92 -8.74
C SER A 199 -11.87 7.48 -7.93
N ILE A 200 -10.69 8.00 -8.29
CA ILE A 200 -9.45 7.79 -7.53
C ILE A 200 -9.57 8.40 -6.14
N LEU A 201 -9.99 9.67 -6.04
CA LEU A 201 -10.17 10.35 -4.76
C LEU A 201 -11.23 9.66 -3.89
N ALA A 202 -12.33 9.21 -4.47
CA ALA A 202 -13.36 8.47 -3.75
C ALA A 202 -12.82 7.13 -3.21
N THR A 203 -12.10 6.38 -4.04
CA THR A 203 -11.50 5.09 -3.64
C THR A 203 -10.41 5.28 -2.59
N PHE A 204 -9.53 6.26 -2.79
CA PHE A 204 -8.46 6.59 -1.85
C PHE A 204 -9.02 7.03 -0.49
N THR A 205 -10.05 7.89 -0.48
CA THR A 205 -10.71 8.34 0.76
C THR A 205 -11.36 7.16 1.49
N PHE A 206 -12.08 6.31 0.76
CA PHE A 206 -12.69 5.11 1.34
C PHE A 206 -11.65 4.17 1.95
N VAL A 207 -10.58 3.85 1.21
CA VAL A 207 -9.49 3.00 1.69
C VAL A 207 -8.78 3.63 2.88
N THR A 208 -8.54 4.95 2.86
CA THR A 208 -7.91 5.68 3.97
C THR A 208 -8.77 5.66 5.22
N ALA A 209 -10.09 5.80 5.11
CA ALA A 209 -11.00 5.61 6.23
C ALA A 209 -10.90 4.19 6.80
N LEU A 210 -10.83 3.16 5.95
CA LEU A 210 -10.62 1.80 6.43
C LEU A 210 -9.25 1.63 7.10
N TRP A 211 -8.21 2.33 6.65
CA TRP A 211 -6.91 2.32 7.32
C TRP A 211 -6.95 2.88 8.75
N VAL A 212 -7.83 3.83 9.04
CA VAL A 212 -8.06 4.30 10.43
C VAL A 212 -8.52 3.13 11.31
N ILE A 213 -9.46 2.32 10.84
CA ILE A 213 -9.95 1.14 11.55
C ILE A 213 -8.82 0.13 11.72
N PHE A 214 -8.07 -0.15 10.65
CA PHE A 214 -6.93 -1.07 10.66
C PHE A 214 -5.84 -0.67 11.67
N ARG A 215 -5.55 0.63 11.78
CA ARG A 215 -4.51 1.15 12.69
C ARG A 215 -4.93 1.20 14.15
N SER A 216 -6.22 1.35 14.41
CA SER A 216 -6.76 1.56 15.75
C SER A 216 -6.55 0.32 16.63
N ALA A 217 -6.11 0.53 17.87
CA ALA A 217 -5.88 -0.57 18.82
C ALA A 217 -7.21 -1.22 19.24
N THR A 218 -8.26 -0.42 19.38
CA THR A 218 -9.60 -0.90 19.72
C THR A 218 -10.68 -0.28 18.81
N ILE A 219 -11.89 -0.86 18.84
CA ILE A 219 -13.07 -0.25 18.21
C ILE A 219 -13.36 1.13 18.84
N GLY A 220 -13.12 1.28 20.14
CA GLY A 220 -13.30 2.55 20.85
C GLY A 220 -12.39 3.65 20.33
N ASP A 221 -11.14 3.31 19.99
CA ASP A 221 -10.19 4.27 19.40
C ASP A 221 -10.60 4.68 17.99
N ALA A 222 -11.02 3.70 17.17
CA ALA A 222 -11.54 3.97 15.83
C ALA A 222 -12.78 4.87 15.89
N TYR A 223 -13.72 4.57 16.79
CA TYR A 223 -14.90 5.39 17.03
C TYR A 223 -14.50 6.80 17.47
N SER A 224 -13.60 6.93 18.44
CA SER A 224 -13.13 8.23 18.96
C SER A 224 -12.47 9.08 17.87
N PHE A 225 -11.71 8.43 16.96
CA PHE A 225 -11.10 9.08 15.80
C PHE A 225 -12.16 9.68 14.87
N PHE A 226 -13.14 8.88 14.43
CA PHE A 226 -14.20 9.36 13.54
C PHE A 226 -15.14 10.35 14.22
N HIS A 227 -15.47 10.12 15.50
CA HIS A 227 -16.30 11.02 16.29
C HIS A 227 -15.63 12.40 16.42
N SER A 228 -14.34 12.45 16.75
CA SER A 228 -13.58 13.71 16.83
C SER A 228 -13.45 14.38 15.46
N MET A 229 -13.28 13.60 14.39
CA MET A 229 -13.26 14.12 13.02
C MET A 229 -14.59 14.79 12.63
N ALA A 230 -15.72 14.27 13.11
CA ALA A 230 -17.05 14.80 12.82
C ALA A 230 -17.48 15.96 13.75
N THR A 231 -17.08 15.93 15.02
CA THR A 231 -17.60 16.84 16.06
C THR A 231 -16.59 17.88 16.54
N GLY A 232 -15.28 17.65 16.36
CA GLY A 232 -14.20 18.50 16.84
C GLY A 232 -13.98 19.81 16.07
N GLY A 233 -14.88 20.14 15.12
CA GLY A 233 -14.70 21.25 14.19
C GLY A 233 -13.56 21.01 13.18
N LEU A 234 -13.35 21.94 12.25
CA LEU A 234 -12.36 21.76 11.18
C LEU A 234 -10.92 21.66 11.69
N PHE A 235 -10.55 22.48 12.68
CA PHE A 235 -9.17 22.63 13.13
C PHE A 235 -8.92 22.10 14.55
N GLY A 236 -9.96 21.80 15.32
CA GLY A 236 -9.84 21.41 16.72
C GLY A 236 -9.47 22.57 17.64
N SER A 237 -8.93 22.25 18.81
CA SER A 237 -8.61 23.21 19.88
C SER A 237 -7.25 23.91 19.72
N ASN A 238 -6.41 23.49 18.78
CA ASN A 238 -5.09 24.10 18.52
C ASN A 238 -4.95 24.55 17.05
N PRO A 239 -5.39 25.78 16.72
CA PRO A 239 -5.32 26.30 15.36
C PRO A 239 -3.86 26.51 14.91
N GLY A 240 -3.39 25.68 13.97
CA GLY A 240 -2.11 25.89 13.27
C GLY A 240 -1.06 24.79 13.48
N ALA A 241 -1.19 23.95 14.51
CA ALA A 241 -0.27 22.83 14.74
C ALA A 241 -0.17 21.87 13.54
N TRP A 242 -1.26 21.73 12.78
CA TRP A 242 -1.36 20.85 11.61
C TRP A 242 -0.65 21.36 10.35
N LYS A 243 -0.21 22.62 10.30
CA LYS A 243 0.34 23.22 9.06
C LYS A 243 1.66 22.58 8.66
N ALA A 244 2.54 22.32 9.63
CA ALA A 244 3.82 21.63 9.39
C ALA A 244 3.56 20.21 8.90
N ASP A 245 2.66 19.48 9.57
CA ASP A 245 2.25 18.13 9.18
C ASP A 245 1.68 18.12 7.76
N LEU A 246 0.84 19.08 7.40
CA LEU A 246 0.29 19.17 6.05
C LEU A 246 1.39 19.37 4.99
N LEU A 247 2.41 20.19 5.27
CA LEU A 247 3.52 20.38 4.34
C LEU A 247 4.36 19.10 4.19
N ILE A 248 4.62 18.40 5.29
CA ILE A 248 5.35 17.12 5.29
C ILE A 248 4.57 16.08 4.50
N ILE A 249 3.30 15.86 4.85
CA ILE A 249 2.44 14.85 4.22
C ILE A 249 2.13 15.22 2.76
N GLY A 250 1.92 16.49 2.46
CA GLY A 250 1.74 16.98 1.09
C GLY A 250 2.99 16.76 0.24
N GLY A 251 4.17 17.09 0.76
CA GLY A 251 5.46 16.90 0.07
C GLY A 251 5.77 15.42 -0.20
N PHE A 252 5.69 14.57 0.82
CA PHE A 252 5.91 13.13 0.65
C PHE A 252 4.81 12.45 -0.16
N GLY A 253 3.55 12.88 0.00
CA GLY A 253 2.44 12.41 -0.83
C GLY A 253 2.62 12.73 -2.30
N ALA A 254 3.06 13.95 -2.63
CA ALA A 254 3.40 14.35 -4.00
C ALA A 254 4.58 13.55 -4.55
N LEU A 255 5.60 13.29 -3.72
CA LEU A 255 6.74 12.45 -4.11
C LEU A 255 6.31 11.01 -4.43
N VAL A 256 5.50 10.38 -3.57
CA VAL A 256 4.97 9.03 -3.80
C VAL A 256 4.10 8.99 -5.05
N LEU A 257 3.23 9.99 -5.25
CA LEU A 257 2.41 10.10 -6.45
C LEU A 257 3.27 10.21 -7.72
N ALA A 258 4.33 11.01 -7.69
CA ALA A 258 5.26 11.15 -8.80
C ALA A 258 5.96 9.81 -9.11
N MET A 259 6.43 9.10 -8.09
CA MET A 259 7.02 7.76 -8.23
C MET A 259 6.04 6.78 -8.88
N ASP A 260 4.79 6.75 -8.40
CA ASP A 260 3.74 5.87 -8.93
C ASP A 260 3.37 6.16 -10.39
N LEU A 261 3.26 7.44 -10.75
CA LEU A 261 2.98 7.85 -12.12
C LEU A 261 4.13 7.50 -13.09
N LEU A 262 5.38 7.58 -12.61
CA LEU A 262 6.55 7.18 -13.38
C LEU A 262 6.61 5.66 -13.57
N ASP A 263 6.30 4.88 -12.52
CA ASP A 263 6.28 3.42 -12.56
C ASP A 263 5.18 2.88 -13.48
N ARG A 264 3.96 3.47 -13.45
CA ARG A 264 2.85 3.06 -14.32
C ARG A 264 3.09 3.29 -15.81
N LYS A 265 3.75 4.40 -16.18
CA LYS A 265 4.01 4.74 -17.59
C LYS A 265 5.04 3.83 -18.27
N ARG A 266 5.87 3.12 -17.50
CA ARG A 266 7.10 2.48 -18.00
C ARG A 266 7.19 0.98 -17.68
N SER A 267 6.04 0.33 -17.48
CA SER A 267 5.89 -1.11 -17.29
C SER A 267 6.95 -1.75 -16.37
N ALA A 268 6.85 -1.46 -15.06
CA ALA A 268 7.32 -2.22 -13.88
C ALA A 268 8.75 -2.83 -13.79
N LEU A 269 9.53 -2.85 -14.88
CA LEU A 269 10.83 -3.52 -14.96
C LEU A 269 11.94 -2.57 -15.37
N ARG A 270 11.63 -1.38 -15.90
CA ARG A 270 12.65 -0.42 -16.36
C ARG A 270 12.27 1.06 -16.20
N PRO A 271 11.82 1.58 -15.03
CA PRO A 271 11.64 3.02 -14.91
C PRO A 271 12.98 3.74 -15.09
N LEU A 272 14.01 3.36 -14.31
CA LEU A 272 15.36 3.96 -14.30
C LEU A 272 16.22 3.57 -15.50
N ALA A 273 16.21 2.30 -15.92
CA ALA A 273 17.03 1.80 -17.04
C ALA A 273 16.72 2.46 -18.39
N LEU A 274 15.56 3.13 -18.53
CA LEU A 274 15.18 3.91 -19.71
C LEU A 274 15.68 5.35 -19.69
N TRP A 275 16.17 5.87 -18.56
CA TRP A 275 16.76 7.21 -18.49
C TRP A 275 18.23 7.18 -18.85
N ALA A 276 18.77 8.31 -19.29
CA ALA A 276 20.20 8.46 -19.55
C ALA A 276 21.02 8.13 -18.27
N PRO A 277 22.17 7.46 -18.38
CA PRO A 277 22.99 7.06 -17.22
C PRO A 277 23.29 8.19 -16.21
N PRO A 278 23.54 9.46 -16.61
CA PRO A 278 23.74 10.54 -15.64
C PRO A 278 22.51 10.81 -14.77
N ILE A 279 21.31 10.69 -15.33
CA ILE A 279 20.06 10.88 -14.60
C ILE A 279 19.88 9.74 -13.60
N GLN A 280 20.18 8.51 -14.01
CA GLN A 280 20.15 7.35 -13.12
C GLN A 280 21.10 7.53 -11.93
N GLY A 281 22.35 7.90 -12.20
CA GLY A 281 23.36 8.15 -11.17
C GLY A 281 22.96 9.27 -10.22
N THR A 282 22.39 10.36 -10.75
CA THR A 282 21.91 11.49 -9.94
C THR A 282 20.77 11.08 -9.02
N LEU A 283 19.76 10.37 -9.55
CA LEU A 283 18.61 9.91 -8.76
C LEU A 283 19.03 8.90 -7.68
N LEU A 284 19.91 7.95 -8.01
CA LEU A 284 20.44 6.99 -7.04
C LEU A 284 21.33 7.67 -6.00
N GLY A 285 22.19 8.61 -6.40
CA GLY A 285 23.03 9.39 -5.48
C GLY A 285 22.18 10.22 -4.51
N ALA A 286 21.17 10.92 -5.02
CA ALA A 286 20.23 11.67 -4.19
C ALA A 286 19.45 10.76 -3.22
N ALA A 287 19.02 9.58 -3.68
CA ALA A 287 18.36 8.60 -2.82
C ALA A 287 19.29 8.08 -1.71
N LEU A 288 20.56 7.78 -2.03
CA LEU A 288 21.56 7.34 -1.05
C LEU A 288 21.87 8.44 -0.02
N ILE A 289 22.03 9.69 -0.46
CA ILE A 289 22.20 10.83 0.45
C ILE A 289 20.98 10.97 1.36
N GLY A 290 19.77 10.88 0.80
CA GLY A 290 18.53 10.90 1.58
C GLY A 290 18.49 9.78 2.63
N ILE A 291 18.84 8.56 2.25
CA ILE A 291 18.92 7.42 3.19
C ILE A 291 19.91 7.74 4.31
N LEU A 292 21.12 8.23 3.98
CA LEU A 292 22.13 8.56 4.99
C LEU A 292 21.65 9.64 5.95
N VAL A 293 21.07 10.73 5.44
CA VAL A 293 20.57 11.84 6.26
C VAL A 293 19.43 11.40 7.20
N PHE A 294 18.52 10.55 6.73
CA PHE A 294 17.35 10.13 7.51
C PHE A 294 17.60 8.88 8.38
N SER A 295 18.66 8.10 8.10
CA SER A 295 19.04 6.91 8.87
C SER A 295 19.48 7.19 10.31
N GLY A 296 19.80 8.44 10.64
CA GLY A 296 20.19 8.85 12.00
C GLY A 296 19.02 8.91 12.99
N THR A 297 17.78 8.69 12.55
CA THR A 297 16.61 8.62 13.44
C THR A 297 16.30 7.16 13.83
N PRO A 298 15.85 6.88 15.06
CA PRO A 298 15.49 5.52 15.46
C PRO A 298 14.48 4.92 14.48
N PRO A 299 14.70 3.68 14.00
CA PRO A 299 13.83 3.07 13.00
C PRO A 299 12.45 2.83 13.61
N GLU A 300 11.41 3.19 12.86
CA GLU A 300 10.04 2.83 13.21
C GLU A 300 9.84 1.33 12.95
N PRO A 301 9.35 0.55 13.93
CA PRO A 301 9.13 -0.89 13.75
C PRO A 301 8.24 -1.16 12.54
N PHE A 302 8.53 -2.25 11.83
CA PHE A 302 7.70 -2.69 10.72
C PHE A 302 6.25 -2.88 11.18
N ILE A 303 5.30 -2.34 10.42
CA ILE A 303 3.91 -2.19 10.84
C ILE A 303 3.23 -3.49 11.30
N TYR A 304 3.62 -4.65 10.74
CA TYR A 304 3.05 -5.95 11.11
C TYR A 304 3.52 -6.49 12.46
N PHE A 305 4.57 -5.93 13.05
CA PHE A 305 5.01 -6.33 14.39
C PHE A 305 4.31 -5.56 15.52
N GLN A 306 3.37 -4.68 15.18
CA GLN A 306 2.65 -3.84 16.14
C GLN A 306 1.21 -4.27 16.40
N PHE A 307 0.77 -5.41 15.87
CA PHE A 307 -0.59 -5.92 15.98
C PHE A 307 -0.64 -7.28 16.68
#